data_AF-A0A1B0SZD4-F1
#
_entry.id   AF-A0A1B0SZD4-F1
#
_cell.length_a   1.000
_cell.length_b   1.000
_cell.length_c   1.000
_cell.angle_alpha   90.00
_cell.angle_beta   90.00
_cell.angle_gamma   90.00
#
_symmetry.space_group_name_H-M   'P 1'
#
loop_
_entity.id
_entity.type
_entity.pdbx_description
1 polymer ?
#
loop_
_entity_poly.entity_id
_entity_poly.type
_entity_poly.pdbx_seq_one_letter_code
_entity_poly.pdbx_strand_id
1 'polypeptide(L)'
;CNARNKYPAQVFNNENHQLNLYGDNVEVDYRGYEVTVENFLRVLTRRHESAVPRSKRLLSDEGSHILLYMTGHGGDGFLKFQDNEELQSHDLADAVKQMKEKHRFKELLIMVDTC
;
A
#
# COMPACT_ATOMS: atom_id res chain seq x y z
N CYS A 1 11.75 -7.91 -13.63
CA CYS A 1 11.33 -9.29 -13.93
C CYS A 1 12.22 -10.28 -13.18
N ASN A 2 11.65 -11.32 -12.59
CA ASN A 2 12.42 -12.35 -11.87
C ASN A 2 12.80 -13.48 -12.82
N ALA A 3 14.09 -13.84 -12.91
CA ALA A 3 14.58 -14.92 -13.78
C ALA A 3 14.02 -16.30 -13.44
N ARG A 4 13.50 -16.49 -12.22
CA ARG A 4 12.85 -17.74 -11.79
C ARG A 4 11.41 -17.87 -12.31
N ASN A 5 10.79 -16.80 -12.80
CA ASN A 5 9.42 -16.86 -13.31
C ASN A 5 9.41 -17.49 -14.72
N LYS A 6 8.78 -18.65 -14.84
CA LYS A 6 8.62 -19.37 -16.13
C LYS A 6 7.67 -18.67 -17.11
N TYR A 7 6.85 -17.73 -16.62
CA TYR A 7 5.91 -16.94 -17.41
C TYR A 7 6.29 -15.45 -17.33
N PRO A 8 7.17 -14.96 -18.23
CA PRO A 8 7.62 -13.57 -18.19
C PRO A 8 6.46 -12.58 -18.20
N ALA A 9 6.54 -11.56 -17.33
CA ALA A 9 5.52 -10.53 -17.14
C ALA A 9 4.11 -11.03 -16.77
N GLN A 10 4.00 -12.25 -16.24
CA GLN A 10 2.72 -12.80 -15.78
C GLN A 10 2.79 -13.20 -14.30
N VAL A 11 1.71 -12.91 -13.57
CA VAL A 11 1.53 -13.26 -12.16
C VAL A 11 0.14 -13.85 -11.99
N PHE A 12 0.04 -14.96 -11.26
CA PHE A 12 -1.21 -15.69 -11.08
C PHE A 12 -1.46 -15.92 -9.58
N ASN A 13 -2.73 -15.96 -9.18
CA ASN A 13 -3.17 -16.28 -7.82
C ASN A 13 -3.84 -17.67 -7.71
N ASN A 14 -3.82 -18.45 -8.78
CA ASN A 14 -4.41 -19.79 -8.83
C ASN A 14 -3.57 -20.72 -9.71
N GLU A 15 -3.63 -22.01 -9.42
CA GLU A 15 -2.87 -23.05 -10.11
C GLU A 15 -3.22 -23.18 -11.60
N ASN A 16 -4.48 -22.90 -11.94
CA ASN A 16 -4.99 -23.04 -13.31
C ASN A 16 -4.58 -21.88 -14.23
N HIS A 17 -3.86 -20.87 -13.71
CA HIS A 17 -3.40 -19.68 -14.45
C HIS A 17 -4.51 -18.97 -15.27
N GLN A 18 -5.75 -19.00 -14.76
CA GLN A 18 -6.92 -18.52 -15.52
C GLN A 18 -6.89 -17.01 -15.81
N LEU A 19 -6.21 -16.24 -14.96
CA LEU A 19 -6.14 -14.78 -15.05
C LEU A 19 -4.74 -14.29 -14.69
N ASN A 20 -4.08 -13.62 -15.65
CA ASN A 20 -2.86 -12.87 -15.37
C ASN A 20 -3.22 -11.60 -14.60
N LEU A 21 -2.88 -11.56 -13.31
CA LEU A 21 -3.13 -10.43 -12.43
C LEU A 21 -2.21 -9.24 -12.71
N TYR A 22 -1.03 -9.44 -13.30
CA TYR A 22 -0.12 -8.33 -13.60
C TYR A 22 -0.62 -7.56 -14.83
N GLY A 23 -0.85 -8.28 -15.93
CA GLY A 23 -1.58 -7.81 -17.11
C GLY A 23 -1.32 -6.37 -17.57
N ASP A 24 -2.31 -5.79 -18.25
CA ASP A 24 -2.29 -4.38 -18.66
C ASP A 24 -2.95 -3.44 -17.64
N ASN A 25 -3.56 -4.00 -16.59
CA ASN A 25 -4.47 -3.27 -15.70
C ASN A 25 -3.84 -2.93 -14.34
N VAL A 26 -2.62 -3.38 -14.03
CA VAL A 26 -1.95 -3.03 -12.77
C VAL A 26 -1.29 -1.66 -12.89
N GLU A 27 -1.69 -0.77 -12.00
CA GLU A 27 -0.99 0.48 -11.75
C GLU A 27 0.13 0.25 -10.72
N VAL A 28 1.35 0.70 -11.05
CA VAL A 28 2.51 0.59 -10.17
C VAL A 28 2.99 1.98 -9.79
N ASP A 29 2.42 2.53 -8.71
CA ASP A 29 2.79 3.85 -8.20
C ASP A 29 4.14 3.84 -7.46
N TYR A 30 4.40 2.81 -6.66
CA TYR A 30 5.63 2.66 -5.88
C TYR A 30 6.22 1.27 -6.13
N ARG A 31 7.52 1.20 -6.45
CA ARG A 31 8.22 -0.06 -6.75
C ARG A 31 9.65 -0.06 -6.22
N GLY A 32 10.15 -1.26 -5.91
CA GLY A 32 11.52 -1.46 -5.44
C GLY A 32 11.83 -0.54 -4.24
N TYR A 33 12.88 0.26 -4.36
CA TYR A 33 13.34 1.19 -3.31
C TYR A 33 12.35 2.32 -2.97
N GLU A 34 11.30 2.53 -3.76
CA GLU A 34 10.26 3.50 -3.41
C GLU A 34 9.23 2.95 -2.41
N VAL A 35 9.21 1.63 -2.19
CA VAL A 35 8.29 0.97 -1.25
C VAL A 35 8.88 1.02 0.15
N THR A 36 8.67 2.13 0.84
CA THR A 36 9.17 2.41 2.20
C THR A 36 8.03 2.77 3.14
N VAL A 37 8.25 2.61 4.45
CA VAL A 37 7.29 3.02 5.50
C VAL A 37 6.99 4.51 5.38
N GLU A 38 8.02 5.32 5.13
CA GLU A 38 7.87 6.77 4.97
C GLU A 38 6.91 7.12 3.82
N ASN A 39 7.10 6.54 2.63
CA ASN A 39 6.24 6.83 1.49
C ASN A 39 4.80 6.38 1.75
N PHE A 40 4.62 5.22 2.38
CA PHE A 40 3.30 4.73 2.78
C PHE A 40 2.58 5.72 3.71
N LEU A 41 3.25 6.18 4.77
CA LEU A 41 2.67 7.15 5.71
C LEU A 41 2.42 8.51 5.03
N ARG A 42 3.29 8.95 4.11
CA ARG A 42 3.08 10.18 3.32
C ARG A 42 1.83 10.09 2.47
N VAL A 43 1.54 8.93 1.85
CA VAL A 43 0.30 8.70 1.09
C VAL A 43 -0.91 8.90 2.00
N LEU A 44 -0.99 8.19 3.13
CA LEU A 44 -2.12 8.30 4.07
C LEU A 44 -2.30 9.74 4.60
N THR A 45 -1.19 10.38 4.97
CA THR A 45 -1.19 11.72 5.55
C THR A 45 -1.15 12.85 4.51
N ARG A 46 -1.18 12.53 3.20
CA ARG A 46 -1.08 13.50 2.06
C ARG A 46 0.04 14.54 2.28
N ARG A 47 1.17 14.12 2.86
CA ARG A 47 2.34 14.96 3.12
C ARG A 47 3.36 14.72 2.01
N HIS A 48 3.11 15.35 0.87
CA HIS A 48 3.96 15.23 -0.31
C HIS A 48 4.48 16.60 -0.75
N GLU A 49 5.70 16.62 -1.30
CA GLU A 49 6.22 17.77 -2.01
C GLU A 49 5.36 18.10 -3.23
N SER A 50 5.38 19.35 -3.68
CA SER A 50 4.60 19.81 -4.84
C SER A 50 4.94 19.04 -6.12
N ALA A 51 6.17 18.55 -6.26
CA ALA A 51 6.65 17.80 -7.41
C ALA A 51 6.13 16.34 -7.50
N VAL A 52 5.61 15.76 -6.40
CA VAL A 52 5.16 14.35 -6.41
C VAL A 52 3.97 14.19 -7.37
N PRO A 53 3.94 13.20 -8.29
CA PRO A 53 2.82 13.03 -9.21
C PRO A 53 1.48 12.82 -8.51
N ARG A 54 0.37 13.12 -9.21
CA ARG A 54 -0.98 12.94 -8.67
C ARG A 54 -1.32 11.47 -8.35
N SER A 55 -0.85 10.52 -9.18
CA SER A 55 -1.11 9.08 -9.00
C SER A 55 -0.54 8.56 -7.68
N LYS A 56 0.61 9.10 -7.26
CA LYS A 56 1.29 8.76 -5.99
C LYS A 56 0.70 9.46 -4.75
N ARG A 57 -0.56 9.90 -4.77
CA ARG A 57 -1.17 10.66 -3.67
C ARG A 57 -2.58 10.17 -3.38
N LEU A 58 -2.92 10.05 -2.10
CA LEU A 58 -4.30 9.84 -1.66
C LEU A 58 -5.02 11.20 -1.58
N LEU A 59 -5.86 11.47 -2.58
CA LEU A 59 -6.61 12.73 -2.69
C LEU A 59 -8.04 12.60 -2.17
N SER A 60 -8.18 12.05 -0.98
CA SER A 60 -9.45 11.82 -0.30
C SER A 60 -9.90 13.02 0.54
N ASP A 61 -11.19 13.02 0.87
CA ASP A 61 -11.91 14.05 1.62
C ASP A 61 -12.99 13.41 2.53
N GLU A 62 -13.82 14.25 3.16
CA GLU A 62 -14.84 13.82 4.12
C GLU A 62 -15.97 12.98 3.50
N GLY A 63 -16.09 12.95 2.16
CA GLY A 63 -17.05 12.12 1.43
C GLY A 63 -16.45 10.80 0.94
N SER A 64 -15.14 10.61 1.07
CA SER A 64 -14.42 9.49 0.48
C SER A 64 -14.56 8.19 1.30
N HIS A 65 -14.68 7.05 0.62
CA HIS A 65 -14.62 5.71 1.21
C HIS A 65 -13.27 5.08 0.85
N ILE A 66 -12.52 4.61 1.84
CA ILE A 66 -11.14 4.13 1.64
C ILE A 66 -11.04 2.66 2.06
N LEU A 67 -10.45 1.84 1.19
CA LEU A 67 -9.96 0.51 1.52
C LEU A 67 -8.43 0.56 1.61
N LEU A 68 -7.89 0.21 2.77
CA LEU A 68 -6.47 -0.02 2.98
C LEU A 68 -6.24 -1.52 3.10
N TYR A 69 -5.68 -2.13 2.06
CA TYR A 69 -5.28 -3.54 2.05
C TYR A 69 -3.76 -3.65 2.15
N MET A 70 -3.28 -4.44 3.12
CA MET A 70 -1.86 -4.70 3.33
C MET A 70 -1.66 -6.21 3.42
N THR A 71 -0.64 -6.72 2.72
CA THR A 71 -0.25 -8.13 2.74
C THR A 71 1.26 -8.22 2.87
N GLY A 72 1.74 -9.10 3.75
CA GLY A 72 3.17 -9.26 4.00
C GLY A 72 3.45 -10.04 5.27
N HIS A 73 4.73 -10.08 5.65
CA HIS A 73 5.14 -10.64 6.93
C HIS A 73 5.00 -9.59 8.03
N GLY A 74 4.66 -10.04 9.22
CA GLY A 74 4.57 -9.19 10.41
C GLY A 74 4.84 -9.99 11.67
N GLY A 75 4.60 -9.34 12.79
CA GLY A 75 4.67 -9.92 14.12
C GLY A 75 3.91 -9.04 15.10
N ASP A 76 4.15 -9.24 16.39
CA ASP A 76 3.44 -8.48 17.43
C ASP A 76 3.71 -6.97 17.28
N GLY A 77 2.68 -6.23 16.86
CA GLY A 77 2.71 -4.78 16.74
C GLY A 77 3.44 -4.23 15.50
N PHE A 78 3.84 -5.04 14.51
CA PHE A 78 4.51 -4.53 13.29
C PHE A 78 4.20 -5.33 12.01
N LEU A 79 4.35 -4.67 10.87
CA LEU A 79 4.36 -5.27 9.52
C LEU A 79 5.64 -4.88 8.78
N LYS A 80 6.33 -5.86 8.18
CA LYS A 80 7.61 -5.63 7.50
C LYS A 80 7.41 -4.97 6.14
N PHE A 81 8.23 -3.98 5.87
CA PHE A 81 8.38 -3.31 4.58
C PHE A 81 9.75 -3.68 4.00
N GLN A 82 9.75 -4.46 2.91
CA GLN A 82 10.96 -5.07 2.38
C GLN A 82 11.71 -5.85 3.51
N ASP A 83 13.04 -5.93 3.43
CA ASP A 83 13.86 -6.68 4.39
C ASP A 83 14.36 -5.83 5.57
N ASN A 84 14.20 -4.49 5.52
CA ASN A 84 14.94 -3.57 6.40
C ASN A 84 14.08 -2.63 7.25
N GLU A 85 12.79 -2.46 6.91
CA GLU A 85 11.92 -1.52 7.60
C GLU A 85 10.69 -2.24 8.19
N GLU A 86 10.13 -1.65 9.23
CA GLU A 86 8.95 -2.17 9.92
C GLU A 86 7.96 -1.02 10.14
N LEU A 87 6.74 -1.16 9.63
CA LEU A 87 5.62 -0.30 9.98
C LEU A 87 5.10 -0.73 11.34
N GLN A 88 5.23 0.13 12.34
CA GLN A 88 4.72 -0.14 13.68
C GLN A 88 3.22 0.16 13.75
N SER A 89 2.51 -0.57 14.61
CA SER A 89 1.07 -0.40 14.82
C SER A 89 0.71 1.01 15.30
N HIS A 90 1.58 1.64 16.09
CA HIS A 90 1.39 3.01 16.56
C HIS A 90 1.55 4.04 15.44
N ASP A 91 2.48 3.84 14.51
CA ASP A 91 2.64 4.74 13.34
C ASP A 91 1.38 4.74 12.46
N LEU A 92 0.81 3.55 12.23
CA LEU A 92 -0.44 3.41 11.48
C LEU A 92 -1.61 4.06 12.22
N ALA A 93 -1.72 3.83 13.54
CA ALA A 93 -2.77 4.43 14.36
C ALA A 93 -2.69 5.97 14.34
N ASP A 94 -1.48 6.53 14.45
CA ASP A 94 -1.26 7.97 14.39
C ASP A 94 -1.57 8.55 13.00
N ALA A 95 -1.23 7.84 11.92
CA ALA A 95 -1.59 8.26 10.57
C ALA A 95 -3.12 8.28 10.37
N VAL A 96 -3.83 7.24 10.80
CA VAL A 96 -5.29 7.17 10.73
C VAL A 96 -5.95 8.25 11.59
N LYS A 97 -5.42 8.50 12.80
CA LYS A 97 -5.88 9.59 13.66
C LYS A 97 -5.74 10.94 12.96
N GLN A 98 -4.58 11.23 12.37
CA GLN A 98 -4.37 12.47 11.60
C GLN A 98 -5.32 12.56 10.40
N MET A 99 -5.58 11.46 9.71
CA MET A 99 -6.55 11.43 8.60
C MET A 99 -7.96 11.79 9.10
N LYS A 100 -8.36 11.28 10.26
CA LYS A 100 -9.66 11.57 10.87
C LYS A 100 -9.78 13.04 11.30
N GLU A 101 -8.78 13.57 12.00
CA GLU A 101 -8.72 14.97 12.44
C GLU A 101 -8.74 15.97 11.28
N LYS A 102 -8.23 15.56 10.11
CA LYS A 102 -8.23 16.37 8.88
C LYS A 102 -9.39 16.06 7.94
N HIS A 103 -10.41 15.32 8.41
CA HIS A 103 -11.62 15.00 7.64
C HIS A 103 -11.33 14.40 6.26
N ARG A 104 -10.47 13.38 6.21
CA ARG A 104 -9.97 12.81 4.94
C ARG A 104 -10.66 11.54 4.47
N PHE A 105 -11.64 11.08 5.21
CA PHE A 105 -12.49 9.97 4.82
C PHE A 105 -13.79 10.05 5.58
N LYS A 106 -14.85 9.52 4.95
CA LYS A 106 -16.11 9.18 5.59
C LYS A 106 -15.98 7.84 6.31
N GLU A 107 -15.54 6.83 5.57
CA GLU A 107 -15.35 5.45 6.03
C GLU A 107 -13.98 4.93 5.60
N LEU A 108 -13.35 4.17 6.50
CA LEU A 108 -12.05 3.53 6.27
C LEU A 108 -12.17 2.07 6.72
N LEU A 109 -11.93 1.15 5.79
CA LEU A 109 -11.78 -0.28 6.07
C LEU A 109 -10.29 -0.64 5.94
N ILE A 110 -9.74 -1.24 6.98
CA ILE A 110 -8.36 -1.74 6.99
C ILE A 110 -8.41 -3.27 7.01
N MET A 111 -7.81 -3.89 6.01
CA MET A 111 -7.65 -5.35 5.90
C MET A 111 -6.15 -5.66 5.85
N VAL A 112 -5.68 -6.46 6.82
CA VAL A 112 -4.27 -6.83 6.94
C VAL A 112 -4.17 -8.35 6.90
N ASP A 113 -3.42 -8.86 5.93
CA ASP A 113 -3.12 -10.27 5.74
C ASP A 113 -1.65 -10.51 6.11
N THR A 114 -1.43 -10.92 7.36
CA THR A 114 -0.11 -11.08 7.99
C THR A 114 -0.12 -12.20 9.03
N CYS A 115 1.07 -12.66 9.44
CA CYS A 115 1.29 -13.60 10.55
C CYS A 115 0.89 -13.04 11.91
#